data_AF-A0A662TAY2-F1
#
_entry.id   AF-A0A662TAY2-F1
#
_cell.length_a   1.000
_cell.length_b   1.000
_cell.length_c   1.000
_cell.angle_alpha   90.00
_cell.angle_beta   90.00
_cell.angle_gamma   90.00
#
_symmetry.space_group_name_H-M   'P 1'
#
loop_
_entity.id
_entity.type
_entity.pdbx_description
1 polymer ?
#
loop_
_entity_poly.entity_id
_entity_poly.type
_entity_poly.pdbx_seq_one_letter_code
_entity_poly.pdbx_strand_id
1 'polypeptide(L)'
;MKPDIIVVGVDRVYRRIKSKFRNYNLTYIKDIYLLSDILSPPSIIFGDGLSIPYIKSIIDVIKDDKLNWIKYIYLDYRDVLLSGLTPESLIKSYSKLIESNRYLDTPVTMKRIPEKLSRRDILRGGVIEEYSTIIPFIKDLDACRSLDKCRICVYECPFEAILDVKPPEIEYGRCMECGYCINSCPSLLYVSPEYPLSSFELLLRTLRSEGDLNKYLLIIDELRKIDYYDAVGMRKYLTPIHMYNPLYLSVYHLMISIIYGYTPVIYVDFNREGFIEYNKLIGEFNSVSKVDVIILDSLDEFMKKDFTQYEDEVRYPGKVLSRSYEDILIYFSSYIDEDSLNKTLDRVPVYDVELDPSKCTLCEACTHYCPSNALKMESDGDLIKLLFSQVKCIGCIGCEAVCPEDAVKVVRRIGLDMTRYRELTMDKIVRCIECGSPIAPEKSIQLIESRLRSKGVSEDFIKYVRLCKKCRMKYSFKDLYGLG
;
A
#
# COMPACT_ATOMS: atom_id res chain seq x y z
N MET A 1 -10.46 -22.60 37.08
CA MET A 1 -11.22 -21.42 37.53
C MET A 1 -10.58 -20.20 36.90
N LYS A 2 -11.27 -19.56 35.94
CA LYS A 2 -10.78 -18.43 35.14
C LYS A 2 -11.37 -17.12 35.73
N PRO A 3 -10.63 -15.99 35.75
CA PRO A 3 -11.11 -14.73 36.31
C PRO A 3 -12.16 -14.07 35.40
N ASP A 4 -13.07 -13.35 36.03
CA ASP A 4 -14.06 -12.45 35.44
C ASP A 4 -13.37 -11.26 34.74
N ILE A 5 -13.87 -10.86 33.56
CA ILE A 5 -13.60 -9.53 33.01
C ILE A 5 -14.93 -8.94 32.53
N ILE A 6 -15.23 -7.76 33.05
CA ILE A 6 -16.41 -6.88 32.90
C ILE A 6 -15.91 -5.59 32.19
N VAL A 7 -16.66 -4.90 31.30
CA VAL A 7 -17.26 -3.54 31.48
C VAL A 7 -18.26 -3.15 30.35
N VAL A 8 -19.40 -2.56 30.73
CA VAL A 8 -20.62 -2.14 29.97
C VAL A 8 -20.74 -0.59 29.80
N GLY A 9 -21.48 -0.07 28.79
CA GLY A 9 -22.31 1.18 28.85
C GLY A 9 -22.60 1.91 27.50
N VAL A 10 -23.84 2.18 27.00
CA VAL A 10 -24.95 3.03 27.57
C VAL A 10 -26.41 2.51 27.32
N ASP A 11 -27.14 2.58 28.42
CA ASP A 11 -28.55 2.40 28.85
C ASP A 11 -29.79 2.31 27.90
N ARG A 12 -29.83 2.79 26.64
CA ARG A 12 -31.08 2.68 25.81
C ARG A 12 -31.09 1.57 24.77
N VAL A 13 -29.97 1.34 24.09
CA VAL A 13 -29.84 0.31 23.05
C VAL A 13 -29.79 -1.07 23.69
N TYR A 14 -29.06 -1.22 24.80
CA TYR A 14 -28.99 -2.46 25.58
C TYR A 14 -30.35 -2.96 26.05
N ARG A 15 -31.24 -2.08 26.56
CA ARG A 15 -32.59 -2.47 26.98
C ARG A 15 -33.45 -2.99 25.82
N ARG A 16 -33.30 -2.40 24.63
CA ARG A 16 -34.03 -2.79 23.42
C ARG A 16 -33.57 -4.15 22.91
N ILE A 17 -32.25 -4.37 22.84
CA ILE A 17 -31.62 -5.64 22.46
C ILE A 17 -31.99 -6.74 23.47
N LYS A 18 -31.74 -6.54 24.77
CA LYS A 18 -32.02 -7.53 25.84
C LYS A 18 -33.47 -8.03 25.86
N SER A 19 -34.43 -7.16 25.52
CA SER A 19 -35.85 -7.54 25.48
C SER A 19 -36.19 -8.57 24.38
N LYS A 20 -35.48 -8.53 23.24
CA LYS A 20 -35.70 -9.41 22.09
C LYS A 20 -35.01 -10.77 22.23
N PHE A 21 -33.94 -10.87 23.03
CA PHE A 21 -33.19 -12.12 23.25
C PHE A 21 -33.67 -12.95 24.45
N ARG A 22 -34.78 -12.57 25.11
CA ARG A 22 -35.34 -13.29 26.29
C ARG A 22 -35.66 -14.77 26.07
N ASN A 23 -35.88 -15.19 24.82
CA ASN A 23 -36.26 -16.56 24.47
C ASN A 23 -35.06 -17.46 24.11
N TYR A 24 -33.85 -16.90 24.01
CA TYR A 24 -32.64 -17.69 23.85
C TYR A 24 -32.09 -18.01 25.24
N ASN A 25 -31.65 -19.25 25.47
CA ASN A 25 -31.10 -19.67 26.76
C ASN A 25 -29.69 -19.07 26.91
N LEU A 26 -29.63 -17.78 27.25
CA LEU A 26 -28.43 -16.94 27.33
C LEU A 26 -27.50 -17.30 28.51
N THR A 27 -27.65 -18.48 29.11
CA THR A 27 -26.87 -18.96 30.26
C THR A 27 -25.36 -19.05 30.01
N TYR A 28 -24.91 -18.97 28.75
CA TYR A 28 -23.49 -18.97 28.37
C TYR A 28 -22.96 -17.61 27.87
N ILE A 29 -23.79 -16.58 27.80
CA ILE A 29 -23.36 -15.25 27.36
C ILE A 29 -23.13 -14.41 28.59
N LYS A 30 -21.91 -14.46 29.13
CA LYS A 30 -21.49 -13.53 30.16
C LYS A 30 -21.21 -12.13 29.57
N ASP A 31 -20.64 -12.02 28.36
CA ASP A 31 -19.98 -10.75 27.95
C ASP A 31 -20.24 -10.34 26.48
N ILE A 32 -21.11 -9.34 26.25
CA ILE A 32 -21.21 -8.56 25.00
C ILE A 32 -20.95 -7.10 25.35
N TYR A 33 -19.95 -6.49 24.72
CA TYR A 33 -19.52 -5.12 24.99
C TYR A 33 -20.09 -4.14 23.96
N LEU A 34 -20.76 -3.07 24.43
CA LEU A 34 -21.22 -1.93 23.62
C LEU A 34 -20.44 -0.70 24.11
N LEU A 35 -19.49 -0.21 23.32
CA LEU A 35 -18.58 0.86 23.69
C LEU A 35 -19.10 2.25 23.28
N SER A 36 -20.30 2.64 23.72
CA SER A 36 -20.90 3.93 23.31
C SER A 36 -20.37 5.16 24.07
N ASP A 37 -19.68 4.97 25.21
CA ASP A 37 -19.06 6.08 25.97
C ASP A 37 -17.59 6.33 25.58
N ILE A 38 -16.98 5.41 24.81
CA ILE A 38 -15.55 5.44 24.47
C ILE A 38 -15.32 5.59 22.96
N LEU A 39 -16.21 5.05 22.11
CA LEU A 39 -16.02 4.99 20.66
C LEU A 39 -17.13 5.71 19.91
N SER A 40 -16.72 6.43 18.85
CA SER A 40 -17.62 6.96 17.83
C SER A 40 -17.13 6.50 16.45
N PRO A 41 -17.84 5.61 15.73
CA PRO A 41 -19.15 5.06 16.08
C PRO A 41 -19.10 3.95 17.14
N PRO A 42 -20.21 3.67 17.84
CA PRO A 42 -20.27 2.61 18.85
C PRO A 42 -19.93 1.26 18.21
N SER A 43 -18.98 0.55 18.83
CA SER A 43 -18.52 -0.73 18.33
C SER A 43 -18.87 -1.88 19.28
N ILE A 44 -19.15 -3.07 18.72
CA ILE A 44 -19.43 -4.29 19.49
C ILE A 44 -18.22 -5.21 19.46
N ILE A 45 -17.79 -5.64 20.65
CA ILE A 45 -16.75 -6.66 20.81
C ILE A 45 -17.40 -7.91 21.38
N PHE A 46 -17.26 -8.99 20.63
CA PHE A 46 -17.73 -10.32 21.00
C PHE A 46 -16.57 -11.06 21.69
N GLY A 47 -16.81 -11.56 22.91
CA GLY A 47 -15.86 -12.39 23.65
C GLY A 47 -16.03 -13.89 23.39
N ASP A 48 -15.22 -14.70 24.09
CA ASP A 48 -15.19 -16.17 24.00
C ASP A 48 -16.56 -16.81 24.31
N GLY A 49 -16.84 -17.97 23.67
CA GLY A 49 -18.01 -18.81 23.95
C GLY A 49 -19.23 -18.65 23.02
N LEU A 50 -19.19 -17.75 22.03
CA LEU A 50 -20.26 -17.59 21.04
C LEU A 50 -19.94 -18.37 19.75
N SER A 51 -20.86 -19.21 19.29
CA SER A 51 -20.69 -19.89 17.99
C SER A 51 -20.89 -18.92 16.81
N ILE A 52 -20.20 -19.14 15.69
CA ILE A 52 -20.33 -18.31 14.48
C ILE A 52 -21.79 -18.14 14.02
N PRO A 53 -22.65 -19.19 13.99
CA PRO A 53 -24.07 -19.03 13.66
C PRO A 53 -24.82 -18.10 14.62
N TYR A 54 -24.42 -18.11 15.90
CA TYR A 54 -25.01 -17.29 16.93
C TYR A 54 -24.58 -15.82 16.81
N ILE A 55 -23.31 -15.56 16.54
CA ILE A 55 -22.80 -14.21 16.24
C ILE A 55 -23.49 -13.64 14.99
N LYS A 56 -23.64 -14.45 13.92
CA LYS A 56 -24.39 -14.07 12.72
C LYS A 56 -25.83 -13.67 13.06
N SER A 57 -26.52 -14.44 13.89
CA SER A 57 -27.89 -14.09 14.31
C SER A 57 -27.97 -12.75 15.04
N ILE A 58 -26.95 -12.37 15.82
CA ILE A 58 -26.89 -11.06 16.49
C ILE A 58 -26.67 -9.95 15.46
N ILE A 59 -25.74 -10.15 14.53
CA ILE A 59 -25.44 -9.19 13.46
C ILE A 59 -26.66 -8.98 12.56
N ASP A 60 -27.38 -10.04 12.20
CA ASP A 60 -28.58 -9.98 11.37
C ASP A 60 -29.68 -9.16 12.07
N VAL A 61 -29.88 -9.36 13.38
CA VAL A 61 -30.82 -8.55 14.18
C VAL A 61 -30.40 -7.07 14.24
N ILE A 62 -29.11 -6.77 14.34
CA ILE A 62 -28.58 -5.39 14.33
C ILE A 62 -28.84 -4.72 12.98
N LYS A 63 -28.59 -5.45 11.88
CA LYS A 63 -28.82 -4.98 10.50
C LYS A 63 -30.31 -4.75 10.21
N ASP A 64 -31.18 -5.67 10.64
CA ASP A 64 -32.63 -5.57 10.49
C ASP A 64 -33.21 -4.31 11.19
N ASP A 65 -32.63 -3.92 12.32
CA ASP A 65 -33.02 -2.72 13.07
C ASP A 65 -32.41 -1.41 12.48
N LYS A 66 -31.79 -1.45 11.28
CA LYS A 66 -31.12 -0.33 10.60
C LYS A 66 -29.99 0.30 11.43
N LEU A 67 -29.35 -0.47 12.30
CA LEU A 67 -28.21 -0.03 13.11
C LEU A 67 -26.86 -0.25 12.38
N ASN A 68 -26.85 -0.02 11.06
CA ASN A 68 -25.68 -0.25 10.19
C ASN A 68 -24.47 0.65 10.52
N TRP A 69 -24.64 1.60 11.43
CA TRP A 69 -23.57 2.45 11.95
C TRP A 69 -22.75 1.77 13.07
N ILE A 70 -23.19 0.62 13.60
CA ILE A 70 -22.47 -0.13 14.62
C ILE A 70 -21.42 -1.02 13.94
N LYS A 71 -20.14 -0.73 14.16
CA LYS A 71 -19.03 -1.57 13.69
C LYS A 71 -18.75 -2.70 14.69
N TYR A 72 -18.28 -3.86 14.27
CA TYR A 72 -17.98 -4.96 15.20
C TYR A 72 -16.65 -5.63 14.87
N ILE A 73 -15.94 -6.10 15.90
CA ILE A 73 -14.76 -6.97 15.78
C ILE A 73 -14.89 -8.09 16.81
N TYR A 74 -14.57 -9.31 16.38
CA TYR A 74 -14.47 -10.47 17.27
C TYR A 74 -13.06 -10.54 17.86
N LEU A 75 -12.93 -10.37 19.17
CA LEU A 75 -11.67 -10.55 19.89
C LEU A 75 -11.74 -11.84 20.69
N ASP A 76 -10.86 -12.77 20.38
CA ASP A 76 -10.81 -14.04 21.07
C ASP A 76 -9.96 -13.89 22.34
N TYR A 77 -10.38 -14.49 23.46
CA TYR A 77 -9.56 -14.47 24.67
C TYR A 77 -8.18 -15.15 24.45
N ARG A 78 -8.08 -16.07 23.49
CA ARG A 78 -6.81 -16.67 23.11
C ARG A 78 -5.85 -15.65 22.50
N ASP A 79 -6.33 -14.58 21.88
CA ASP A 79 -5.47 -13.49 21.38
C ASP A 79 -4.75 -12.79 22.54
N VAL A 80 -5.44 -12.60 23.67
CA VAL A 80 -4.89 -12.06 24.92
C VAL A 80 -3.81 -13.00 25.47
N LEU A 81 -4.09 -14.30 25.50
CA LEU A 81 -3.13 -15.31 26.00
C LEU A 81 -1.87 -15.42 25.14
N LEU A 82 -2.03 -15.39 23.82
CA LEU A 82 -0.93 -15.53 22.85
C LEU A 82 -0.06 -14.28 22.80
N SER A 83 -0.69 -13.09 22.75
CA SER A 83 0.02 -11.81 22.70
C SER A 83 0.66 -11.45 24.03
N GLY A 84 0.05 -11.85 25.15
CA GLY A 84 0.41 -11.40 26.49
C GLY A 84 -0.12 -10.01 26.83
N LEU A 85 -0.91 -9.39 25.94
CA LEU A 85 -1.55 -8.08 26.17
C LEU A 85 -2.67 -8.23 27.19
N THR A 86 -3.06 -7.13 27.85
CA THR A 86 -4.34 -7.14 28.58
C THR A 86 -5.50 -7.02 27.58
N PRO A 87 -6.72 -7.48 27.94
CA PRO A 87 -7.89 -7.29 27.10
C PRO A 87 -8.15 -5.81 26.76
N GLU A 88 -7.94 -4.90 27.71
CA GLU A 88 -8.11 -3.45 27.50
C GLU A 88 -7.16 -2.92 26.41
N SER A 89 -5.90 -3.35 26.44
CA SER A 89 -4.89 -3.00 25.44
C SER A 89 -5.28 -3.50 24.05
N LEU A 90 -5.76 -4.74 23.95
CA LEU A 90 -6.22 -5.32 22.69
C LEU A 90 -7.45 -4.60 22.15
N ILE A 91 -8.45 -4.36 23.01
CA ILE A 91 -9.67 -3.61 22.70
C ILE A 91 -9.32 -2.21 22.18
N LYS A 92 -8.45 -1.49 22.87
CA LYS A 92 -8.02 -0.14 22.49
C LYS A 92 -7.35 -0.14 21.12
N SER A 93 -6.48 -1.10 20.86
CA SER A 93 -5.72 -1.21 19.60
C SER A 93 -6.63 -1.49 18.41
N TYR A 94 -7.51 -2.48 18.53
CA TYR A 94 -8.49 -2.79 17.49
C TYR A 94 -9.55 -1.69 17.34
N SER A 95 -9.89 -0.97 18.41
CA SER A 95 -10.74 0.22 18.31
C SER A 95 -10.12 1.30 17.42
N LYS A 96 -8.81 1.52 17.52
CA LYS A 96 -8.11 2.49 16.66
C LYS A 96 -8.10 2.06 15.19
N LEU A 97 -7.96 0.76 14.91
CA LEU A 97 -8.16 0.21 13.57
C LEU A 97 -9.56 0.59 13.05
N ILE A 98 -10.61 0.32 13.83
CA ILE A 98 -12.01 0.56 13.44
C ILE A 98 -12.31 2.04 13.19
N GLU A 99 -11.90 2.90 14.11
CA GLU A 99 -12.13 4.35 14.06
C GLU A 99 -11.43 4.98 12.85
N SER A 100 -10.20 4.54 12.57
CA SER A 100 -9.43 5.06 11.43
C SER A 100 -9.83 4.45 10.09
N ASN A 101 -10.42 3.24 10.09
CA ASN A 101 -10.80 2.55 8.87
C ASN A 101 -12.19 2.99 8.40
N ARG A 102 -12.19 3.94 7.47
CA ARG A 102 -13.39 4.43 6.78
C ARG A 102 -13.97 3.47 5.73
N TYR A 103 -13.33 2.32 5.49
CA TYR A 103 -13.69 1.38 4.43
C TYR A 103 -14.24 0.04 4.92
N LEU A 104 -14.33 -0.19 6.24
CA LEU A 104 -14.89 -1.42 6.82
C LEU A 104 -16.28 -1.75 6.28
N ASP A 105 -17.08 -0.73 5.99
CA ASP A 105 -18.45 -0.86 5.49
C ASP A 105 -18.53 -0.82 3.96
N THR A 106 -17.45 -1.22 3.26
CA THR A 106 -17.42 -1.30 1.78
C THR A 106 -17.56 -2.74 1.30
N PRO A 107 -18.70 -3.44 1.53
CA PRO A 107 -18.95 -4.69 0.85
C PRO A 107 -19.20 -4.40 -0.64
N VAL A 108 -18.53 -5.15 -1.51
CA VAL A 108 -18.96 -5.24 -2.91
C VAL A 108 -20.04 -6.31 -2.96
N THR A 109 -21.29 -5.89 -3.10
CA THR A 109 -22.41 -6.80 -3.27
C THR A 109 -22.43 -7.30 -4.71
N MET A 110 -22.07 -8.57 -4.91
CA MET A 110 -22.17 -9.23 -6.20
C MET A 110 -23.52 -9.92 -6.34
N LYS A 111 -24.18 -9.69 -7.48
CA LYS A 111 -25.36 -10.46 -7.89
C LYS A 111 -24.93 -11.38 -9.01
N ARG A 112 -24.76 -12.68 -8.73
CA ARG A 112 -24.50 -13.66 -9.78
C ARG A 112 -25.83 -14.10 -10.38
N ILE A 113 -26.06 -13.75 -11.65
CA ILE A 113 -27.14 -14.32 -12.45
C ILE A 113 -26.54 -15.54 -13.16
N PRO A 114 -27.06 -16.77 -12.95
CA PRO A 114 -26.56 -17.94 -13.66
C PRO A 114 -26.66 -17.75 -15.18
N GLU A 115 -25.65 -18.20 -15.95
CA GLU A 115 -25.64 -18.11 -17.43
C GLU A 115 -26.86 -18.79 -18.09
N LYS A 116 -27.47 -19.77 -17.41
CA LYS A 116 -28.73 -20.40 -17.81
C LYS A 116 -29.68 -20.49 -16.62
N LEU A 117 -30.78 -19.74 -16.69
CA LEU A 117 -31.91 -19.85 -15.78
C LEU A 117 -32.99 -20.71 -16.44
N SER A 118 -33.38 -21.82 -15.82
CA SER A 118 -34.56 -22.55 -16.28
C SER A 118 -35.83 -21.82 -15.85
N ARG A 119 -36.93 -21.99 -16.59
CA ARG A 119 -38.26 -21.48 -16.17
C ARG A 119 -38.65 -21.98 -14.78
N ARG A 120 -38.19 -23.17 -14.38
CA ARG A 120 -38.48 -23.77 -13.06
C ARG A 120 -37.71 -23.09 -11.93
N ASP A 121 -36.51 -22.57 -12.20
CA ASP A 121 -35.72 -21.82 -11.22
C ASP A 121 -36.40 -20.49 -10.92
N ILE A 122 -36.79 -19.73 -11.97
CA ILE A 122 -37.49 -18.44 -11.83
C ILE A 122 -38.81 -18.58 -11.03
N LEU A 123 -39.61 -19.61 -11.34
CA LEU A 123 -40.91 -19.85 -10.69
C LEU A 123 -40.79 -20.29 -9.22
N ARG A 124 -39.63 -20.77 -8.78
CA ARG A 124 -39.36 -21.14 -7.38
C ARG A 124 -38.73 -20.00 -6.56
N GLY A 125 -38.67 -18.79 -7.12
CA GLY A 125 -37.92 -17.67 -6.53
C GLY A 125 -36.42 -17.80 -6.79
N GLY A 126 -36.06 -18.12 -8.04
CA GLY A 126 -34.73 -18.50 -8.50
C GLY A 126 -33.62 -17.70 -7.86
N VAL A 127 -32.75 -18.44 -7.17
CA VAL A 127 -31.69 -17.94 -6.32
C VAL A 127 -30.84 -16.92 -7.08
N ILE A 128 -30.97 -15.66 -6.70
CA ILE A 128 -29.93 -14.66 -6.87
C ILE A 128 -28.93 -15.01 -5.77
N GLU A 129 -27.81 -15.62 -6.13
CA GLU A 129 -26.70 -15.74 -5.20
C GLU A 129 -26.11 -14.33 -5.03
N GLU A 130 -26.58 -13.65 -3.98
CA GLU A 130 -26.05 -12.36 -3.54
C GLU A 130 -24.95 -12.64 -2.52
N TYR A 131 -23.70 -12.53 -2.95
CA TYR A 131 -22.55 -12.62 -2.07
C TYR A 131 -21.90 -11.25 -1.97
N SER A 132 -21.80 -10.75 -0.74
CA SER A 132 -20.95 -9.59 -0.45
C SER A 132 -19.53 -10.07 -0.24
N THR A 133 -18.62 -9.65 -1.10
CA THR A 133 -17.18 -9.90 -0.93
C THR A 133 -16.46 -8.57 -0.68
N ILE A 134 -15.32 -8.65 -0.02
CA ILE A 134 -14.43 -7.53 0.25
C ILE A 134 -13.38 -7.59 -0.85
N ILE A 135 -13.43 -6.69 -1.84
CA ILE A 135 -12.47 -6.66 -2.96
C ILE A 135 -11.68 -5.35 -2.89
N PRO A 136 -10.39 -5.33 -3.28
CA PRO A 136 -9.61 -4.11 -3.29
C PRO A 136 -10.17 -3.11 -4.29
N PHE A 137 -10.14 -1.84 -3.95
CA PHE A 137 -10.61 -0.77 -4.83
C PHE A 137 -9.71 0.45 -4.73
N ILE A 138 -9.87 1.37 -5.67
CA ILE A 138 -9.09 2.60 -5.78
C ILE A 138 -9.70 3.67 -4.86
N LYS A 139 -8.98 4.08 -3.82
CA LYS A 139 -9.49 5.06 -2.82
C LYS A 139 -9.64 6.49 -3.34
N ASP A 140 -8.90 6.85 -4.39
CA ASP A 140 -8.88 8.19 -4.98
C ASP A 140 -8.84 8.05 -6.50
N LEU A 141 -10.02 8.17 -7.10
CA LEU A 141 -10.23 8.02 -8.53
C LEU A 141 -9.60 9.17 -9.32
N ASP A 142 -9.56 10.38 -8.76
CA ASP A 142 -9.00 11.55 -9.42
C ASP A 142 -7.47 11.49 -9.44
N ALA A 143 -6.86 11.09 -8.33
CA ALA A 143 -5.42 10.80 -8.26
C ALA A 143 -5.03 9.65 -9.20
N CYS A 144 -5.87 8.62 -9.34
CA CYS A 144 -5.61 7.58 -10.33
C CYS A 144 -5.70 8.14 -11.76
N ARG A 145 -6.73 8.95 -12.05
CA ARG A 145 -6.99 9.51 -13.38
C ARG A 145 -5.89 10.48 -13.82
N SER A 146 -5.31 11.25 -12.91
CA SER A 146 -4.23 12.19 -13.22
C SER A 146 -2.96 11.48 -13.71
N LEU A 147 -2.77 10.19 -13.37
CA LEU A 147 -1.71 9.33 -13.89
C LEU A 147 -2.13 8.71 -15.23
N ASP A 148 -2.50 9.54 -16.21
CA ASP A 148 -3.18 9.17 -17.46
C ASP A 148 -2.47 8.05 -18.27
N LYS A 149 -1.13 8.02 -18.23
CA LYS A 149 -0.30 7.00 -18.91
C LYS A 149 -0.10 5.69 -18.14
N CYS A 150 -0.45 5.63 -16.86
CA CYS A 150 -0.19 4.43 -16.05
C CYS A 150 -1.24 3.33 -16.30
N ARG A 151 -0.76 2.10 -16.56
CA ARG A 151 -1.53 0.85 -16.77
C ARG A 151 -0.96 -0.39 -16.07
N ILE A 152 -0.06 -0.20 -15.10
CA ILE A 152 0.70 -1.29 -14.47
C ILE A 152 -0.23 -2.40 -13.92
N CYS A 153 -1.24 -2.05 -13.12
CA CYS A 153 -2.15 -3.06 -12.55
C CYS A 153 -2.95 -3.84 -13.60
N VAL A 154 -3.24 -3.22 -14.75
CA VAL A 154 -3.97 -3.87 -15.86
C VAL A 154 -3.06 -4.93 -16.49
N TYR A 155 -1.82 -4.56 -16.82
CA TYR A 155 -0.88 -5.44 -17.50
C TYR A 155 -0.30 -6.54 -16.60
N GLU A 156 -0.17 -6.28 -15.30
CA GLU A 156 0.38 -7.27 -14.37
C GLU A 156 -0.70 -8.15 -13.73
N CYS A 157 -1.99 -7.99 -14.06
CA CYS A 157 -3.04 -8.87 -13.53
C CYS A 157 -2.94 -10.27 -14.16
N PRO A 158 -2.57 -11.33 -13.41
CA PRO A 158 -2.36 -12.66 -13.97
C PRO A 158 -3.66 -13.36 -14.41
N PHE A 159 -4.81 -12.81 -14.04
CA PHE A 159 -6.14 -13.33 -14.35
C PHE A 159 -6.89 -12.44 -15.35
N GLU A 160 -6.24 -11.39 -15.87
CA GLU A 160 -6.83 -10.41 -16.80
C GLU A 160 -8.13 -9.78 -16.27
N ALA A 161 -8.32 -9.80 -14.94
CA ALA A 161 -9.56 -9.37 -14.29
C ALA A 161 -9.71 -7.85 -14.19
N ILE A 162 -8.72 -7.07 -14.65
CA ILE A 162 -8.74 -5.61 -14.56
C ILE A 162 -8.90 -5.04 -15.96
N LEU A 163 -9.99 -4.28 -16.17
CA LEU A 163 -10.32 -3.68 -17.45
C LEU A 163 -9.41 -2.47 -17.74
N ASP A 164 -9.01 -2.33 -19.00
CA ASP A 164 -8.20 -1.21 -19.49
C ASP A 164 -9.05 0.06 -19.68
N VAL A 165 -9.55 0.57 -18.56
CA VAL A 165 -10.22 1.88 -18.41
C VAL A 165 -9.47 2.71 -17.36
N LYS A 166 -9.73 4.01 -17.29
CA LYS A 166 -9.01 4.92 -16.39
C LYS A 166 -9.97 5.80 -15.57
N PRO A 167 -10.09 5.61 -14.25
CA PRO A 167 -9.46 4.56 -13.42
C PRO A 167 -9.86 3.13 -13.82
N PRO A 168 -9.00 2.12 -13.62
CA PRO A 168 -9.30 0.75 -14.00
C PRO A 168 -10.41 0.15 -13.14
N GLU A 169 -11.21 -0.72 -13.75
CA GLU A 169 -12.33 -1.42 -13.11
C GLU A 169 -12.00 -2.91 -13.00
N ILE A 170 -12.45 -3.56 -11.92
CA ILE A 170 -12.23 -4.99 -11.70
C ILE A 170 -13.47 -5.76 -12.17
N GLU A 171 -13.28 -6.66 -13.12
CA GLU A 171 -14.28 -7.64 -13.50
C GLU A 171 -14.30 -8.81 -12.52
N TYR A 172 -15.28 -8.79 -11.64
CA TYR A 172 -15.32 -9.70 -10.50
C TYR A 172 -15.45 -11.19 -10.87
N GLY A 173 -16.09 -11.52 -11.99
CA GLY A 173 -16.20 -12.90 -12.46
C GLY A 173 -14.85 -13.55 -12.80
N ARG A 174 -13.80 -12.75 -12.99
CA ARG A 174 -12.42 -13.19 -13.28
C ARG A 174 -11.45 -12.93 -12.12
N CYS A 175 -11.84 -12.17 -11.11
CA CYS A 175 -10.96 -11.81 -10.01
C CYS A 175 -10.78 -12.99 -9.03
N MET A 176 -9.55 -13.47 -8.87
CA MET A 176 -9.19 -14.54 -7.93
C MET A 176 -8.76 -14.04 -6.55
N GLU A 177 -9.05 -12.77 -6.24
CA GLU A 177 -8.75 -12.16 -4.95
C GLU A 177 -7.27 -12.28 -4.51
N CYS A 178 -6.33 -12.19 -5.45
CA CYS A 178 -4.91 -12.43 -5.19
C CYS A 178 -4.11 -11.24 -4.62
N GLY A 179 -4.72 -10.05 -4.52
CA GLY A 179 -4.06 -8.84 -4.01
C GLY A 179 -2.97 -8.24 -4.93
N TYR A 180 -2.73 -8.80 -6.12
CA TYR A 180 -1.67 -8.33 -7.02
C TYR A 180 -1.83 -6.85 -7.42
N CYS A 181 -3.07 -6.38 -7.61
CA CYS A 181 -3.38 -4.97 -7.89
C CYS A 181 -2.90 -4.02 -6.78
N ILE A 182 -2.92 -4.46 -5.52
CA ILE A 182 -2.44 -3.69 -4.38
C ILE A 182 -0.92 -3.52 -4.44
N ASN A 183 -0.20 -4.62 -4.72
CA ASN A 183 1.27 -4.62 -4.77
C ASN A 183 1.84 -3.94 -6.02
N SER A 184 1.18 -4.10 -7.16
CA SER A 184 1.58 -3.49 -8.43
C SER A 184 1.25 -2.00 -8.52
N CYS A 185 0.42 -1.46 -7.62
CA CYS A 185 0.02 -0.06 -7.66
C CYS A 185 1.18 0.87 -7.27
N PRO A 186 1.80 1.60 -8.22
CA PRO A 186 2.91 2.50 -7.93
C PRO A 186 2.56 3.56 -6.87
N SER A 187 1.31 4.01 -6.86
CA SER A 187 0.84 5.15 -6.08
C SER A 187 0.06 4.77 -4.82
N LEU A 188 0.02 3.48 -4.45
CA LEU A 188 -0.69 2.97 -3.27
C LEU A 188 -2.17 3.40 -3.19
N LEU A 189 -2.82 3.45 -4.35
CA LEU A 189 -4.21 3.86 -4.47
C LEU A 189 -5.20 2.71 -4.24
N TYR A 190 -4.79 1.47 -4.54
CA TYR A 190 -5.57 0.30 -4.16
C TYR A 190 -5.55 0.12 -2.64
N VAL A 191 -6.71 -0.16 -2.08
CA VAL A 191 -6.90 -0.34 -0.64
C VAL A 191 -7.45 -1.73 -0.36
N SER A 192 -6.84 -2.42 0.60
CA SER A 192 -7.46 -3.53 1.32
C SER A 192 -8.52 -2.96 2.26
N PRO A 193 -9.82 -3.25 2.08
CA PRO A 193 -10.87 -2.60 2.86
C PRO A 193 -10.87 -3.00 4.34
N GLU A 194 -10.43 -4.23 4.64
CA GLU A 194 -10.34 -4.76 6.01
C GLU A 194 -9.18 -4.13 6.79
N TYR A 195 -8.00 -4.08 6.16
CA TYR A 195 -6.79 -3.53 6.74
C TYR A 195 -6.11 -2.54 5.78
N PRO A 196 -6.63 -1.32 5.64
CA PRO A 196 -5.95 -0.26 4.92
C PRO A 196 -4.61 0.05 5.58
N LEU A 197 -3.59 0.33 4.77
CA LEU A 197 -2.21 0.54 5.24
C LEU A 197 -2.10 1.51 6.44
N SER A 198 -2.82 2.64 6.41
CA SER A 198 -2.81 3.63 7.50
C SER A 198 -3.50 3.16 8.77
N SER A 199 -4.53 2.33 8.63
CA SER A 199 -5.28 1.78 9.77
C SER A 199 -4.53 0.61 10.39
N PHE A 200 -3.89 -0.22 9.56
CA PHE A 200 -3.01 -1.31 9.99
C PHE A 200 -1.77 -0.78 10.72
N GLU A 201 -1.14 0.29 10.21
CA GLU A 201 -0.07 1.01 10.90
C GLU A 201 -0.49 1.44 12.31
N LEU A 202 -1.68 2.05 12.42
CA LEU A 202 -2.20 2.52 13.70
C LEU A 202 -2.48 1.36 14.66
N LEU A 203 -2.99 0.24 14.15
CA LEU A 203 -3.18 -0.99 14.93
C LEU A 203 -1.86 -1.46 15.53
N LEU A 204 -0.84 -1.69 14.69
CA LEU A 204 0.46 -2.17 15.11
C LEU A 204 1.16 -1.21 16.08
N ARG A 205 1.09 0.10 15.81
CA ARG A 205 1.63 1.12 16.71
C ARG A 205 0.98 1.07 18.08
N THR A 206 -0.34 0.92 18.12
CA THR A 206 -1.09 0.90 19.38
C THR A 206 -0.81 -0.40 20.14
N LEU A 207 -0.85 -1.55 19.46
CA LEU A 207 -0.49 -2.85 20.04
C LEU A 207 0.90 -2.78 20.69
N ARG A 208 1.87 -2.14 20.02
CA ARG A 208 3.24 -2.00 20.53
C ARG A 208 3.37 -0.97 21.66
N SER A 209 2.57 0.09 21.69
CA SER A 209 2.61 1.08 22.79
C SER A 209 1.93 0.60 24.07
N GLU A 210 0.96 -0.31 23.97
CA GLU A 210 0.19 -0.81 25.11
C GLU A 210 0.85 -2.00 25.83
N GLY A 211 1.97 -2.51 25.35
CA GLY A 211 2.73 -3.58 26.01
C GLY A 211 4.06 -3.87 25.33
N ASP A 212 5.05 -4.28 26.13
CA ASP A 212 6.36 -4.69 25.64
C ASP A 212 6.30 -6.14 25.11
N LEU A 213 5.51 -6.34 24.05
CA LEU A 213 5.11 -7.67 23.64
C LEU A 213 5.52 -7.93 22.20
N ASN A 214 6.63 -8.66 22.14
CA ASN A 214 6.76 -9.94 21.46
C ASN A 214 6.63 -10.01 19.95
N LYS A 215 7.64 -10.67 19.41
CA LYS A 215 8.29 -10.26 18.18
C LYS A 215 7.59 -10.78 16.94
N TYR A 216 6.59 -11.65 17.03
CA TYR A 216 6.04 -12.30 15.84
C TYR A 216 4.63 -11.81 15.53
N LEU A 217 4.41 -11.41 14.28
CA LEU A 217 3.07 -11.15 13.78
C LEU A 217 2.57 -12.41 13.08
N LEU A 218 1.49 -12.99 13.59
CA LEU A 218 0.89 -14.18 13.00
C LEU A 218 -0.35 -13.77 12.21
N ILE A 219 -0.29 -13.88 10.89
CA ILE A 219 -1.41 -13.60 9.99
C ILE A 219 -2.21 -14.89 9.80
N ILE A 220 -3.48 -14.88 10.19
CA ILE A 220 -4.34 -16.05 10.10
C ILE A 220 -5.62 -15.76 9.32
N ASP A 221 -6.05 -16.75 8.54
CA ASP A 221 -7.36 -16.74 7.87
C ASP A 221 -8.47 -16.82 8.92
N GLU A 222 -9.34 -15.82 8.99
CA GLU A 222 -10.42 -15.72 9.97
C GLU A 222 -11.36 -16.95 9.89
N LEU A 223 -11.53 -17.55 8.71
CA LEU A 223 -12.38 -18.73 8.53
C LEU A 223 -11.83 -19.98 9.22
N ARG A 224 -10.54 -20.01 9.50
CA ARG A 224 -9.81 -21.15 10.05
C ARG A 224 -9.28 -20.91 11.44
N LYS A 225 -9.56 -19.73 12.01
CA LYS A 225 -9.15 -19.26 13.34
C LYS A 225 -9.13 -20.34 14.45
N ILE A 226 -10.12 -21.23 14.49
CA ILE A 226 -10.20 -22.33 15.48
C ILE A 226 -9.03 -23.31 15.33
N ASP A 227 -8.73 -23.75 14.10
CA ASP A 227 -7.65 -24.70 13.80
C ASP A 227 -6.29 -24.14 14.26
N TYR A 228 -6.06 -22.84 14.05
CA TYR A 228 -4.82 -22.18 14.45
C TYR A 228 -4.66 -22.15 15.95
N TYR A 229 -5.73 -21.90 16.70
CA TYR A 229 -5.65 -21.88 18.14
C TYR A 229 -5.33 -23.24 18.75
N ASP A 230 -5.93 -24.29 18.22
CA ASP A 230 -5.65 -25.66 18.66
C ASP A 230 -4.20 -26.05 18.35
N ALA A 231 -3.67 -25.60 17.21
CA ALA A 231 -2.28 -25.79 16.84
C ALA A 231 -1.34 -24.97 17.76
N VAL A 232 -1.44 -23.64 17.76
CA VAL A 232 -0.51 -22.72 18.44
C VAL A 232 -0.39 -23.02 19.94
N GLY A 233 -1.45 -23.50 20.58
CA GLY A 233 -1.44 -23.89 21.99
C GLY A 233 -1.15 -22.70 22.92
N MET A 234 -0.24 -22.89 23.88
CA MET A 234 0.17 -21.85 24.85
C MET A 234 1.46 -21.12 24.46
N ARG A 235 1.85 -21.12 23.17
CA ARG A 235 2.99 -20.30 22.70
C ARG A 235 2.72 -18.85 23.07
N LYS A 236 3.52 -18.33 24.00
CA LYS A 236 3.56 -16.90 24.29
C LYS A 236 4.26 -16.22 23.12
N TYR A 237 4.20 -14.90 23.08
CA TYR A 237 5.00 -14.10 22.15
C TYR A 237 4.46 -13.94 20.71
N LEU A 238 3.17 -14.27 20.48
CA LEU A 238 2.53 -14.19 19.15
C LEU A 238 1.42 -13.14 19.14
N THR A 239 1.46 -12.22 18.16
CA THR A 239 0.37 -11.27 17.92
C THR A 239 -0.47 -11.74 16.73
N PRO A 240 -1.63 -12.39 16.95
CA PRO A 240 -2.51 -12.82 15.87
C PRO A 240 -3.27 -11.63 15.26
N ILE A 241 -3.20 -11.52 13.93
CA ILE A 241 -4.07 -10.67 13.12
C ILE A 241 -4.95 -11.59 12.28
N HIS A 242 -6.26 -11.44 12.48
CA HIS A 242 -7.29 -12.20 11.78
C HIS A 242 -7.70 -11.47 10.51
N MET A 243 -7.71 -12.15 9.37
CA MET A 243 -8.10 -11.54 8.09
C MET A 243 -8.99 -12.45 7.27
N TYR A 244 -9.96 -11.90 6.54
CA TYR A 244 -10.73 -12.66 5.55
C TYR A 244 -9.86 -13.07 4.36
N ASN A 245 -9.09 -12.11 3.84
CA ASN A 245 -8.18 -12.35 2.73
C ASN A 245 -6.80 -11.73 2.99
N PRO A 246 -5.93 -12.49 3.66
CA PRO A 246 -4.57 -12.04 3.95
C PRO A 246 -3.65 -11.86 2.72
N LEU A 247 -4.04 -12.26 1.51
CA LEU A 247 -3.33 -11.86 0.27
C LEU A 247 -3.40 -10.35 0.00
N TYR A 248 -4.28 -9.64 0.68
CA TYR A 248 -4.41 -8.20 0.54
C TYR A 248 -3.40 -7.40 1.37
N LEU A 249 -2.60 -8.07 2.20
CA LEU A 249 -1.43 -7.43 2.79
C LEU A 249 -0.39 -7.20 1.70
N SER A 250 -0.22 -5.94 1.32
CA SER A 250 0.87 -5.57 0.43
C SER A 250 2.23 -5.70 1.12
N VAL A 251 3.30 -5.69 0.34
CA VAL A 251 4.68 -5.56 0.83
C VAL A 251 4.88 -4.40 1.81
N TYR A 252 4.16 -3.28 1.65
CA TYR A 252 4.19 -2.17 2.62
C TYR A 252 3.65 -2.53 4.01
N HIS A 253 2.66 -3.43 4.10
CA HIS A 253 2.20 -3.93 5.39
C HIS A 253 3.29 -4.74 6.07
N LEU A 254 4.07 -5.51 5.30
CA LEU A 254 5.23 -6.26 5.80
C LEU A 254 6.32 -5.29 6.30
N MET A 255 6.69 -4.29 5.48
CA MET A 255 7.66 -3.26 5.87
C MET A 255 7.25 -2.56 7.16
N ILE A 256 6.00 -2.13 7.30
CA ILE A 256 5.48 -1.49 8.52
C ILE A 256 5.53 -2.46 9.71
N SER A 257 5.17 -3.73 9.52
CA SER A 257 5.25 -4.75 10.57
C SER A 257 6.67 -4.86 11.11
N ILE A 258 7.66 -4.95 10.22
CA ILE A 258 9.08 -5.03 10.56
C ILE A 258 9.56 -3.75 11.24
N ILE A 259 9.19 -2.57 10.74
CA ILE A 259 9.54 -1.27 11.35
C ILE A 259 9.01 -1.17 12.79
N TYR A 260 7.83 -1.71 13.07
CA TYR A 260 7.28 -1.76 14.43
C TYR A 260 7.85 -2.88 15.31
N GLY A 261 8.83 -3.63 14.81
CA GLY A 261 9.49 -4.70 15.55
C GLY A 261 8.69 -5.99 15.63
N TYR A 262 7.83 -6.24 14.64
CA TYR A 262 7.17 -7.52 14.42
C TYR A 262 7.93 -8.31 13.34
N THR A 263 8.88 -9.12 13.80
CA THR A 263 9.84 -9.92 13.05
C THR A 263 10.03 -11.33 13.67
N PRO A 264 9.78 -12.42 12.92
CA PRO A 264 9.19 -12.47 11.58
C PRO A 264 7.69 -12.15 11.55
N VAL A 265 7.22 -11.79 10.35
CA VAL A 265 5.81 -11.87 9.99
C VAL A 265 5.55 -13.27 9.45
N ILE A 266 4.55 -13.96 9.97
CA ILE A 266 4.29 -15.38 9.72
C ILE A 266 2.91 -15.55 9.10
N TYR A 267 2.86 -16.24 7.96
CA TYR A 267 1.67 -16.73 7.29
C TYR A 267 1.66 -18.26 7.43
N VAL A 268 0.53 -18.85 7.82
CA VAL A 268 0.40 -20.32 7.96
C VAL A 268 -0.81 -20.81 7.17
N ASP A 269 -0.69 -22.00 6.59
CA ASP A 269 -1.78 -22.74 5.93
C ASP A 269 -2.36 -22.05 4.70
N PHE A 270 -1.43 -21.63 3.83
CA PHE A 270 -1.71 -20.83 2.66
C PHE A 270 -1.41 -21.56 1.36
N ASN A 271 -2.41 -22.25 0.82
CA ASN A 271 -2.28 -22.91 -0.48
C ASN A 271 -3.55 -22.75 -1.31
N ARG A 272 -3.74 -21.57 -1.90
CA ARG A 272 -4.83 -21.23 -2.83
C ARG A 272 -4.28 -20.80 -4.19
N GLU A 273 -5.02 -21.00 -5.28
CA GLU A 273 -4.67 -20.38 -6.58
C GLU A 273 -4.58 -18.85 -6.41
N GLY A 274 -3.44 -18.27 -6.79
CA GLY A 274 -3.08 -16.87 -6.49
C GLY A 274 -1.93 -16.71 -5.50
N PHE A 275 -1.61 -17.74 -4.71
CA PHE A 275 -0.46 -17.72 -3.78
C PHE A 275 0.90 -17.86 -4.46
N ILE A 276 0.99 -18.49 -5.63
CA ILE A 276 2.27 -18.66 -6.35
C ILE A 276 2.96 -17.31 -6.58
N GLU A 277 2.20 -16.30 -6.99
CA GLU A 277 2.75 -14.96 -7.22
C GLU A 277 3.08 -14.24 -5.91
N TYR A 278 2.30 -14.46 -4.85
CA TYR A 278 2.58 -13.91 -3.53
C TYR A 278 3.84 -14.55 -2.91
N ASN A 279 4.00 -15.87 -3.02
CA ASN A 279 5.21 -16.60 -2.60
C ASN A 279 6.45 -16.10 -3.34
N LYS A 280 6.35 -15.80 -4.63
CA LYS A 280 7.44 -15.17 -5.39
C LYS A 280 7.76 -13.77 -4.89
N LEU A 281 6.74 -12.96 -4.59
CA LEU A 281 6.91 -11.62 -4.00
C LEU A 281 7.62 -11.71 -2.64
N ILE A 282 7.18 -12.61 -1.75
CA ILE A 282 7.79 -12.81 -0.43
C ILE A 282 9.20 -13.39 -0.54
N GLY A 283 9.43 -14.32 -1.46
CA GLY A 283 10.77 -14.85 -1.74
C GLY A 283 11.73 -13.77 -2.21
N GLU A 284 11.30 -12.89 -3.12
CA GLU A 284 12.10 -11.73 -3.53
C GLU A 284 12.32 -10.75 -2.38
N PHE A 285 11.28 -10.45 -1.60
CA PHE A 285 11.36 -9.58 -0.42
C PHE A 285 12.38 -10.09 0.60
N ASN A 286 12.32 -11.37 0.97
CA ASN A 286 13.28 -11.99 1.88
C ASN A 286 14.70 -11.98 1.28
N SER A 287 14.83 -12.10 -0.04
CA SER A 287 16.15 -12.05 -0.71
C SER A 287 16.83 -10.69 -0.67
N VAL A 288 16.15 -9.64 -0.17
CA VAL A 288 16.69 -8.28 -0.04
C VAL A 288 16.57 -7.69 1.36
N SER A 289 15.86 -8.38 2.27
CA SER A 289 15.66 -7.92 3.64
C SER A 289 16.53 -8.72 4.60
N LYS A 290 17.04 -8.05 5.63
CA LYS A 290 17.68 -8.65 6.81
C LYS A 290 16.70 -9.42 7.69
N VAL A 291 15.39 -9.28 7.44
CA VAL A 291 14.32 -9.86 8.25
C VAL A 291 13.42 -10.73 7.39
N ASP A 292 13.15 -11.94 7.89
CA ASP A 292 12.32 -12.91 7.20
C ASP A 292 10.82 -12.62 7.35
N VAL A 293 10.10 -12.82 6.25
CA VAL A 293 8.66 -13.11 6.23
C VAL A 293 8.49 -14.60 5.93
N ILE A 294 7.86 -15.33 6.83
CA ILE A 294 7.77 -16.79 6.78
C ILE A 294 6.38 -17.17 6.27
N ILE A 295 6.34 -18.02 5.25
CA ILE A 295 5.12 -18.67 4.77
C ILE A 295 5.27 -20.16 5.05
N LEU A 296 4.25 -20.73 5.70
CA LEU A 296 4.20 -22.13 6.09
C LEU A 296 2.97 -22.77 5.44
N ASP A 297 3.15 -23.93 4.83
CA ASP A 297 2.10 -24.56 4.03
C ASP A 297 1.04 -25.26 4.90
N SER A 298 1.33 -25.46 6.19
CA SER A 298 0.42 -26.12 7.12
C SER A 298 0.64 -25.72 8.58
N LEU A 299 -0.39 -25.93 9.40
CA LEU A 299 -0.29 -25.81 10.85
C LEU A 299 0.74 -26.79 11.46
N ASP A 300 0.88 -27.99 10.89
CA ASP A 300 1.88 -28.97 11.34
C ASP A 300 3.31 -28.47 11.18
N GLU A 301 3.58 -27.74 10.08
CA GLU A 301 4.88 -27.13 9.83
C GLU A 301 5.16 -26.01 10.84
N PHE A 302 4.17 -25.15 11.10
CA PHE A 302 4.25 -24.11 12.13
C PHE A 302 4.57 -24.69 13.51
N MET A 303 3.96 -25.83 13.85
CA MET A 303 4.20 -26.49 15.12
C MET A 303 5.59 -27.09 15.27
N LYS A 304 6.23 -27.50 14.16
CA LYS A 304 7.58 -28.04 14.16
C LYS A 304 8.66 -26.98 14.02
N LYS A 305 8.32 -25.78 13.54
CA LYS A 305 9.26 -24.69 13.32
C LYS A 305 9.77 -24.12 14.66
N ASP A 306 11.09 -24.04 14.76
CA ASP A 306 11.78 -23.33 15.84
C ASP A 306 11.90 -21.85 15.50
N PHE A 307 11.41 -21.00 16.40
CA PHE A 307 11.43 -19.54 16.25
C PHE A 307 12.44 -18.87 17.20
N THR A 308 13.11 -19.62 18.07
CA THR A 308 13.99 -19.09 19.12
C THR A 308 15.08 -18.14 18.60
N GLN A 309 15.60 -18.37 17.38
CA GLN A 309 16.58 -17.49 16.74
C GLN A 309 16.12 -16.03 16.55
N TYR A 310 14.81 -15.79 16.50
CA TYR A 310 14.24 -14.45 16.34
C TYR A 310 13.93 -13.78 17.69
N GLU A 311 14.11 -14.47 18.83
CA GLU A 311 13.80 -13.98 20.17
C GLU A 311 14.82 -12.95 20.71
N ASP A 312 15.99 -12.78 20.07
CA ASP A 312 17.06 -11.89 20.53
C ASP A 312 17.19 -10.58 19.73
N GLU A 313 16.60 -10.51 18.53
CA GLU A 313 16.67 -9.33 17.66
C GLU A 313 15.52 -8.35 17.93
N VAL A 314 15.67 -7.40 18.87
CA VAL A 314 14.79 -6.21 18.91
C VAL A 314 15.63 -4.95 18.89
N ARG A 315 15.62 -4.27 17.74
CA ARG A 315 16.03 -2.86 17.65
C ARG A 315 14.81 -2.02 17.27
N TYR A 316 14.49 -1.08 18.14
CA TYR A 316 13.39 -0.13 17.97
C TYR A 316 13.87 1.03 17.09
N PRO A 317 13.29 1.30 15.92
CA PRO A 317 13.43 2.61 15.31
C PRO A 317 12.61 3.61 16.12
N GLY A 318 13.30 4.39 16.94
CA GLY A 318 12.71 5.48 17.69
C GLY A 318 12.37 6.65 16.78
N LYS A 319 11.15 6.70 16.26
CA LYS A 319 10.31 7.91 16.15
C LYS A 319 9.08 7.67 15.28
N VAL A 320 8.03 8.40 15.63
CA VAL A 320 6.71 8.48 14.98
C VAL A 320 6.84 8.48 13.47
N LEU A 321 6.28 7.44 12.82
CA LEU A 321 6.11 7.40 11.37
C LEU A 321 5.18 8.56 10.95
N SER A 322 5.74 9.51 10.19
CA SER A 322 4.93 10.25 9.23
C SER A 322 4.30 9.26 8.24
N ARG A 323 3.10 9.61 7.76
CA ARG A 323 2.17 8.67 7.09
C ARG A 323 2.50 8.45 5.61
N SER A 324 3.70 8.80 5.16
CA SER A 324 4.02 8.82 3.75
C SER A 324 4.77 7.56 3.31
N TYR A 325 4.65 7.24 2.02
CA TYR A 325 5.44 6.21 1.36
C TYR A 325 6.95 6.43 1.56
N GLU A 326 7.38 7.70 1.56
CA GLU A 326 8.78 8.09 1.80
C GLU A 326 9.27 7.63 3.16
N ASP A 327 8.47 7.80 4.22
CA ASP A 327 8.87 7.38 5.56
C ASP A 327 9.04 5.87 5.65
N ILE A 328 8.09 5.09 5.12
CA ILE A 328 8.16 3.63 5.13
C ILE A 328 9.46 3.17 4.48
N LEU A 329 9.82 3.71 3.32
CA LEU A 329 11.06 3.33 2.64
C LEU A 329 12.32 3.82 3.37
N ILE A 330 12.31 5.01 3.97
CA ILE A 330 13.45 5.51 4.77
C ILE A 330 13.71 4.61 5.97
N TYR A 331 12.67 4.26 6.73
CA TYR A 331 12.84 3.38 7.89
C TYR A 331 13.21 1.96 7.46
N PHE A 332 12.55 1.45 6.41
CA PHE A 332 12.81 0.12 5.90
C PHE A 332 14.23 -0.02 5.29
N SER A 333 14.86 1.05 4.81
CA SER A 333 16.21 0.98 4.23
C SER A 333 17.26 0.46 5.21
N SER A 334 17.05 0.59 6.53
CA SER A 334 17.93 0.02 7.55
C SER A 334 17.85 -1.51 7.64
N TYR A 335 16.74 -2.09 7.17
CA TYR A 335 16.47 -3.53 7.11
C TYR A 335 16.79 -4.14 5.74
N ILE A 336 17.31 -3.35 4.79
CA ILE A 336 17.77 -3.88 3.51
C ILE A 336 19.17 -4.46 3.68
N ASP A 337 19.41 -5.61 3.07
CA ASP A 337 20.73 -6.26 3.01
C ASP A 337 21.70 -5.43 2.15
N GLU A 338 22.92 -5.22 2.64
CA GLU A 338 23.91 -4.38 1.94
C GLU A 338 24.34 -4.98 0.60
N ASP A 339 24.33 -6.31 0.48
CA ASP A 339 24.64 -7.01 -0.78
C ASP A 339 23.48 -6.90 -1.79
N SER A 340 22.31 -6.42 -1.35
CA SER A 340 21.16 -6.17 -2.21
C SER A 340 21.12 -4.76 -2.79
N LEU A 341 22.08 -3.89 -2.46
CA LEU A 341 22.19 -2.58 -3.10
C LEU A 341 22.43 -2.75 -4.62
N ASN A 342 21.75 -1.93 -5.41
CA ASN A 342 21.72 -1.97 -6.89
C ASN A 342 21.07 -3.23 -7.50
N LYS A 343 20.48 -4.12 -6.68
CA LYS A 343 19.76 -5.30 -7.16
C LYS A 343 18.47 -4.89 -7.86
N THR A 344 18.27 -5.39 -9.08
CA THR A 344 17.02 -5.23 -9.84
C THR A 344 15.98 -6.18 -9.28
N LEU A 345 14.74 -5.72 -9.22
CA LEU A 345 13.61 -6.43 -8.62
C LEU A 345 12.52 -6.63 -9.66
N ASP A 346 11.77 -7.72 -9.55
CA ASP A 346 10.65 -8.05 -10.42
C ASP A 346 9.31 -7.61 -9.82
N ARG A 347 9.11 -7.86 -8.51
CA ARG A 347 7.81 -7.77 -7.83
C ARG A 347 7.78 -6.74 -6.71
N VAL A 348 8.88 -6.57 -5.98
CA VAL A 348 8.97 -5.60 -4.89
C VAL A 348 8.94 -4.18 -5.48
N PRO A 349 7.94 -3.35 -5.13
CA PRO A 349 7.65 -2.05 -5.76
C PRO A 349 8.55 -0.93 -5.23
N VAL A 350 9.86 -1.15 -5.22
CA VAL A 350 10.88 -0.13 -4.95
C VAL A 350 11.49 0.29 -6.29
N TYR A 351 11.32 1.57 -6.63
CA TYR A 351 11.63 2.08 -7.96
C TYR A 351 12.87 2.97 -7.96
N ASP A 352 13.64 2.91 -9.03
CA ASP A 352 14.77 3.78 -9.32
C ASP A 352 14.62 4.41 -10.71
N VAL A 353 15.46 5.40 -11.01
CA VAL A 353 15.56 6.02 -12.33
C VAL A 353 16.97 5.80 -12.89
N GLU A 354 17.03 5.12 -14.03
CA GLU A 354 18.22 5.09 -14.88
C GLU A 354 18.16 6.26 -15.86
N LEU A 355 19.27 7.00 -15.95
CA LEU A 355 19.38 8.14 -16.84
C LEU A 355 20.59 7.96 -17.76
N ASP A 356 20.40 8.13 -19.06
CA ASP A 356 21.47 8.23 -20.04
C ASP A 356 21.98 9.68 -20.10
N PRO A 357 23.17 10.00 -19.54
CA PRO A 357 23.66 11.36 -19.49
C PRO A 357 24.02 11.91 -20.87
N SER A 358 24.22 11.05 -21.87
CA SER A 358 24.56 11.46 -23.24
C SER A 358 23.33 11.94 -24.03
N LYS A 359 22.14 11.42 -23.69
CA LYS A 359 20.85 11.83 -24.29
C LYS A 359 20.15 12.94 -23.50
N CYS A 360 20.35 13.01 -22.18
CA CYS A 360 19.67 13.97 -21.34
C CYS A 360 20.12 15.42 -21.65
N THR A 361 19.14 16.27 -21.98
CA THR A 361 19.35 17.69 -22.31
C THR A 361 19.03 18.65 -21.17
N LEU A 362 18.65 18.13 -19.99
CA LEU A 362 18.24 18.92 -18.83
C LEU A 362 17.09 19.90 -19.13
N CYS A 363 16.15 19.49 -19.99
CA CYS A 363 14.99 20.31 -20.40
C CYS A 363 13.87 20.43 -19.36
N GLU A 364 14.05 19.85 -18.17
CA GLU A 364 13.11 19.89 -17.03
C GLU A 364 11.74 19.23 -17.25
N ALA A 365 11.47 18.59 -18.39
CA ALA A 365 10.19 17.92 -18.64
C ALA A 365 9.87 16.88 -17.54
N CYS A 366 10.86 16.06 -17.17
CA CYS A 366 10.68 15.02 -16.17
C CYS A 366 10.41 15.54 -14.74
N THR A 367 10.97 16.69 -14.37
CA THR A 367 10.75 17.29 -13.04
C THR A 367 9.35 17.88 -12.94
N HIS A 368 8.87 18.55 -13.99
CA HIS A 368 7.51 19.11 -14.05
C HIS A 368 6.41 18.03 -13.99
N TYR A 369 6.67 16.85 -14.56
CA TYR A 369 5.73 15.73 -14.56
C TYR A 369 5.85 14.83 -13.33
N CYS A 370 6.81 15.04 -12.43
CA CYS A 370 7.00 14.18 -11.26
C CYS A 370 6.05 14.59 -10.11
N PRO A 371 4.94 13.85 -9.87
CA PRO A 371 3.94 14.27 -8.89
C PRO A 371 4.44 14.19 -7.45
N SER A 372 5.45 13.35 -7.19
CA SER A 372 6.03 13.12 -5.87
C SER A 372 7.31 13.92 -5.62
N ASN A 373 7.72 14.79 -6.56
CA ASN A 373 8.96 15.56 -6.47
C ASN A 373 10.21 14.67 -6.27
N ALA A 374 10.17 13.44 -6.76
CA ALA A 374 11.32 12.52 -6.74
C ALA A 374 12.45 13.01 -7.64
N LEU A 375 12.14 13.76 -8.71
CA LEU A 375 13.10 14.43 -9.57
C LEU A 375 13.07 15.94 -9.31
N LYS A 376 14.24 16.55 -9.11
CA LYS A 376 14.38 17.98 -8.79
C LYS A 376 15.51 18.59 -9.61
N MET A 377 15.31 19.81 -10.12
CA MET A 377 16.40 20.64 -10.64
C MET A 377 16.99 21.50 -9.52
N GLU A 378 18.31 21.61 -9.51
CA GLU A 378 19.04 22.50 -8.63
C GLU A 378 20.06 23.31 -9.44
N SER A 379 20.16 24.61 -9.15
CA SER A 379 21.11 25.51 -9.81
C SER A 379 22.10 26.06 -8.81
N ASP A 380 23.38 26.01 -9.17
CA ASP A 380 24.50 26.58 -8.41
C ASP A 380 25.35 27.43 -9.36
N GLY A 381 25.14 28.75 -9.33
CA GLY A 381 25.75 29.68 -10.28
C GLY A 381 25.38 29.35 -11.73
N ASP A 382 26.38 28.97 -12.53
CA ASP A 382 26.22 28.56 -13.93
C ASP A 382 26.18 27.04 -14.12
N LEU A 383 25.95 26.28 -13.04
CA LEU A 383 25.71 24.85 -13.10
C LEU A 383 24.25 24.54 -12.80
N ILE A 384 23.69 23.60 -13.56
CA ILE A 384 22.37 23.02 -13.31
C ILE A 384 22.51 21.51 -13.16
N LYS A 385 21.84 20.97 -12.16
CA LYS A 385 21.90 19.57 -11.76
C LYS A 385 20.50 18.98 -11.74
N LEU A 386 20.34 17.78 -12.30
CA LEU A 386 19.16 16.96 -12.10
C LEU A 386 19.43 15.98 -10.97
N LEU A 387 18.60 16.05 -9.95
CA LEU A 387 18.68 15.24 -8.74
C LEU A 387 17.51 14.25 -8.66
N PHE A 388 17.75 13.09 -8.07
CA PHE A 388 16.74 12.05 -7.86
C PHE A 388 16.73 11.53 -6.42
N SER A 389 15.54 11.38 -5.83
CA SER A 389 15.32 10.75 -4.51
C SER A 389 14.47 9.49 -4.67
N GLN A 390 15.02 8.36 -4.25
CA GLN A 390 14.39 7.06 -4.44
C GLN A 390 13.16 6.88 -3.55
N VAL A 391 13.26 7.24 -2.27
CA VAL A 391 12.16 7.14 -1.29
C VAL A 391 10.93 7.96 -1.69
N LYS A 392 11.09 8.97 -2.54
CA LYS A 392 9.98 9.75 -3.10
C LYS A 392 9.45 9.18 -4.40
N CYS A 393 10.19 8.32 -5.08
CA CYS A 393 9.79 7.77 -6.37
C CYS A 393 8.67 6.76 -6.19
N ILE A 394 7.48 7.11 -6.67
CA ILE A 394 6.32 6.22 -6.66
C ILE A 394 6.30 5.28 -7.87
N GLY A 395 7.27 5.33 -8.79
CA GLY A 395 7.28 4.42 -9.96
C GLY A 395 6.17 4.66 -11.00
N CYS A 396 5.58 5.85 -11.04
CA CYS A 396 4.44 6.15 -11.93
C CYS A 396 4.76 6.26 -13.43
N ILE A 397 6.00 6.02 -13.85
CA ILE A 397 6.52 6.11 -15.24
C ILE A 397 6.32 7.45 -15.97
N GLY A 398 5.82 8.49 -15.29
CA GLY A 398 5.55 9.79 -15.90
C GLY A 398 6.79 10.46 -16.49
N CYS A 399 7.93 10.38 -15.82
CA CYS A 399 9.19 10.96 -16.28
C CYS A 399 9.75 10.30 -17.55
N GLU A 400 9.59 8.98 -17.68
CA GLU A 400 9.97 8.21 -18.86
C GLU A 400 9.07 8.59 -20.05
N ALA A 401 7.75 8.61 -19.84
CA ALA A 401 6.77 8.90 -20.88
C ALA A 401 6.88 10.31 -21.50
N VAL A 402 7.43 11.29 -20.77
CA VAL A 402 7.55 12.68 -21.23
C VAL A 402 8.95 13.07 -21.68
N CYS A 403 9.94 12.18 -21.56
CA CYS A 403 11.30 12.49 -21.96
C CYS A 403 11.40 12.56 -23.50
N PRO A 404 11.66 13.74 -24.10
CA PRO A 404 11.68 13.86 -25.56
C PRO A 404 12.89 13.18 -26.21
N GLU A 405 13.93 12.90 -25.43
CA GLU A 405 15.18 12.29 -25.91
C GLU A 405 15.33 10.83 -25.47
N ASP A 406 14.29 10.23 -24.87
CA ASP A 406 14.32 8.84 -24.38
C ASP A 406 15.56 8.55 -23.50
N ALA A 407 15.82 9.49 -22.57
CA ALA A 407 16.99 9.50 -21.72
C ALA A 407 16.73 8.97 -20.31
N VAL A 408 15.47 8.69 -19.96
CA VAL A 408 15.03 8.33 -18.60
C VAL A 408 14.27 7.03 -18.66
N LYS A 409 14.65 6.06 -17.82
CA LYS A 409 13.95 4.79 -17.66
C LYS A 409 13.64 4.54 -16.18
N VAL A 410 12.41 4.20 -15.87
CA VAL A 410 12.00 3.80 -14.51
C VAL A 410 12.20 2.29 -14.38
N VAL A 411 12.96 1.87 -13.36
CA VAL A 411 13.25 0.46 -13.10
C VAL A 411 12.88 0.10 -11.67
N ARG A 412 12.59 -1.16 -11.40
CA ARG A 412 12.46 -1.67 -10.02
C ARG A 412 13.85 -2.08 -9.54
N ARG A 413 14.39 -1.37 -8.56
CA ARG A 413 15.77 -1.55 -8.08
C ARG A 413 15.96 -0.94 -6.71
N ILE A 414 16.82 -1.52 -5.89
CA ILE A 414 17.28 -0.90 -4.64
C ILE A 414 18.45 0.03 -4.98
N GLY A 415 18.32 1.32 -4.69
CA GLY A 415 19.38 2.30 -4.97
C GLY A 415 20.53 2.19 -3.96
N LEU A 416 21.71 2.71 -4.33
CA LEU A 416 22.89 2.76 -3.45
C LEU A 416 22.68 3.64 -2.21
N ASP A 417 21.95 4.73 -2.36
CA ASP A 417 21.43 5.55 -1.26
C ASP A 417 19.97 5.89 -1.58
N MET A 418 19.05 5.33 -0.80
CA MET A 418 17.63 5.53 -1.00
C MET A 418 17.14 6.88 -0.44
N THR A 419 17.80 7.36 0.61
CA THR A 419 17.27 8.37 1.55
C THR A 419 17.56 9.81 1.14
N ARG A 420 18.49 10.01 0.21
CA ARG A 420 18.93 11.34 -0.23
C ARG A 420 18.63 11.58 -1.69
N TYR A 421 18.64 12.85 -2.06
CA TYR A 421 18.76 13.21 -3.47
C TYR A 421 20.20 12.92 -3.94
N ARG A 422 20.34 12.13 -4.99
CA ARG A 422 21.60 11.91 -5.70
C ARG A 422 21.60 12.63 -7.05
N GLU A 423 22.77 13.06 -7.49
CA GLU A 423 22.94 13.66 -8.81
C GLU A 423 22.81 12.60 -9.91
N LEU A 424 21.90 12.80 -10.86
CA LEU A 424 21.79 11.97 -12.07
C LEU A 424 22.67 12.49 -13.19
N THR A 425 22.67 13.81 -13.40
CA THR A 425 23.54 14.49 -14.37
C THR A 425 23.59 15.99 -14.07
N MET A 426 24.59 16.65 -14.63
CA MET A 426 24.76 18.10 -14.55
C MET A 426 25.21 18.66 -15.90
N ASP A 427 25.02 19.97 -16.05
CA ASP A 427 25.53 20.71 -17.20
C ASP A 427 25.75 22.18 -16.87
N LYS A 428 26.48 22.87 -17.74
CA LYS A 428 26.69 24.32 -17.65
C LYS A 428 25.53 25.06 -18.29
N ILE A 429 25.14 26.17 -17.67
CA ILE A 429 24.18 27.10 -18.23
C ILE A 429 24.91 28.02 -19.22
N VAL A 430 24.43 28.04 -20.46
CA VAL A 430 24.92 28.96 -21.48
C VAL A 430 24.43 30.37 -21.17
N ARG A 431 25.36 31.33 -21.20
CA ARG A 431 25.06 32.75 -21.10
C ARG A 431 24.91 33.37 -22.48
N CYS A 432 24.01 34.33 -22.58
CA CYS A 432 23.81 35.13 -23.77
C CYS A 432 25.10 35.84 -24.17
N ILE A 433 25.54 35.63 -25.41
CA ILE A 433 26.77 36.23 -25.94
C ILE A 433 26.74 37.77 -26.00
N GLU A 434 25.55 38.37 -25.91
CA GLU A 434 25.36 39.84 -25.93
C GLU A 434 25.24 40.47 -24.54
N CYS A 435 24.46 39.86 -23.65
CA CYS A 435 24.08 40.50 -22.38
C CYS A 435 24.41 39.67 -21.14
N GLY A 436 25.00 38.47 -21.31
CA GLY A 436 25.40 37.59 -20.21
C GLY A 436 24.26 36.90 -19.46
N SER A 437 22.98 37.15 -19.81
CA SER A 437 21.84 36.49 -19.15
C SER A 437 21.82 34.99 -19.41
N PRO A 438 21.45 34.15 -18.42
CA PRO A 438 21.35 32.70 -18.62
C PRO A 438 20.27 32.34 -19.64
N ILE A 439 20.53 31.29 -20.43
CA ILE A 439 19.64 30.84 -21.51
C ILE A 439 19.08 29.46 -21.22
N ALA A 440 19.95 28.44 -21.21
CA ALA A 440 19.59 27.03 -21.12
C ALA A 440 20.86 26.19 -20.86
N PRO A 441 20.72 24.90 -20.51
CA PRO A 441 21.83 23.96 -20.49
C PRO A 441 22.56 23.88 -21.84
N GLU A 442 23.89 23.75 -21.82
CA GLU A 442 24.74 23.63 -23.01
C GLU A 442 24.32 22.46 -23.90
N LYS A 443 23.99 21.28 -23.34
CA LYS A 443 23.47 20.12 -24.08
C LYS A 443 22.19 20.44 -24.84
N SER A 444 21.27 21.22 -24.25
CA SER A 444 20.06 21.64 -24.93
C SER A 444 20.37 22.59 -26.10
N ILE A 445 21.30 23.52 -25.92
CA ILE A 445 21.74 24.44 -26.98
C ILE A 445 22.39 23.65 -28.12
N GLN A 446 23.33 22.76 -27.82
CA GLN A 446 24.01 21.90 -28.81
C GLN A 446 23.04 21.00 -29.58
N LEU A 447 22.01 20.47 -28.91
CA LEU A 447 20.96 19.70 -29.57
C LEU A 447 20.17 20.56 -30.56
N ILE A 448 19.79 21.78 -30.19
CA ILE A 448 19.09 22.70 -31.09
C ILE A 448 19.99 23.06 -32.28
N GLU A 449 21.25 23.41 -32.03
CA GLU A 449 22.23 23.73 -33.08
C GLU A 449 22.40 22.56 -34.06
N SER A 450 22.58 21.33 -33.56
CA SER A 450 22.70 20.14 -34.42
C SER A 450 21.44 19.85 -35.23
N ARG A 451 20.24 20.00 -34.64
CA ARG A 451 18.95 19.85 -35.35
C ARG A 451 18.73 20.94 -36.41
N LEU A 452 19.26 22.14 -36.22
CA LEU A 452 19.21 23.20 -37.24
C LEU A 452 20.20 22.93 -38.38
N ARG A 453 21.43 22.49 -38.05
CA ARG A 453 22.43 22.07 -39.04
C ARG A 453 21.92 20.95 -39.93
N SER A 454 21.29 19.93 -39.35
CA SER A 454 20.74 18.81 -40.13
C SER A 454 19.58 19.20 -41.05
N LYS A 455 18.94 20.35 -40.80
CA LYS A 455 17.92 20.96 -41.67
C LYS A 455 18.48 21.97 -42.68
N GLY A 456 19.80 22.13 -42.76
CA GLY A 456 20.45 23.03 -43.72
C GLY A 456 20.41 24.51 -43.36
N VAL A 457 20.18 24.86 -42.08
CA VAL A 457 20.24 26.25 -41.61
C VAL A 457 21.71 26.72 -41.57
N SER A 458 22.00 27.93 -42.07
CA SER A 458 23.38 28.45 -42.10
C SER A 458 23.91 28.83 -40.70
N GLU A 459 25.23 28.77 -40.52
CA GLU A 459 25.88 29.13 -39.25
C GLU A 459 25.60 30.57 -38.81
N ASP A 460 25.37 31.49 -39.77
CA ASP A 460 24.98 32.87 -39.49
C ASP A 460 23.68 32.98 -38.71
N PHE A 461 22.73 32.06 -38.92
CA PHE A 461 21.49 32.00 -38.15
C PHE A 461 21.61 31.13 -36.89
N ILE A 462 22.47 30.11 -36.90
CA ILE A 462 22.66 29.21 -35.74
C ILE A 462 23.21 29.96 -34.52
N LYS A 463 24.08 30.97 -34.73
CA LYS A 463 24.61 31.79 -33.62
C LYS A 463 23.53 32.46 -32.76
N TYR A 464 22.33 32.69 -33.32
CA TYR A 464 21.20 33.27 -32.60
C TYR A 464 20.55 32.34 -31.56
N VAL A 465 20.84 31.04 -31.61
CA VAL A 465 20.43 30.08 -30.57
C VAL A 465 21.07 30.45 -29.23
N ARG A 466 22.30 30.98 -29.24
CA ARG A 466 23.04 31.46 -28.06
C ARG A 466 22.67 32.89 -27.62
N LEU A 467 21.56 33.43 -28.12
CA LEU A 467 20.95 34.67 -27.62
C LEU A 467 19.75 34.38 -26.73
N CYS A 468 19.60 35.15 -25.64
CA CYS A 468 18.40 35.13 -24.81
C CYS A 468 17.18 35.70 -25.58
N LYS A 469 15.97 35.42 -25.09
CA LYS A 469 14.70 35.87 -25.71
C LYS A 469 14.69 37.37 -26.03
N LYS A 470 15.20 38.21 -25.12
CA LYS A 470 15.23 39.68 -25.29
C LYS A 470 16.20 40.12 -26.39
N CYS A 471 17.42 39.58 -26.42
CA CYS A 471 18.41 39.93 -27.44
C CYS A 471 18.05 39.37 -28.81
N ARG A 472 17.53 38.14 -28.88
CA ARG A 472 17.09 37.53 -30.15
C ARG A 472 16.03 38.37 -30.87
N MET A 473 15.06 38.92 -30.13
CA MET A 473 14.06 39.82 -30.72
C MET A 473 14.69 41.06 -31.36
N LYS A 474 15.71 41.67 -30.74
CA LYS A 474 16.40 42.85 -31.33
C LYS A 474 17.02 42.54 -32.70
N TYR A 475 17.60 41.35 -32.86
CA TYR A 475 18.18 40.92 -34.13
C TYR A 475 17.13 40.53 -35.16
N SER A 476 16.04 39.84 -34.76
CA SER A 476 14.91 39.60 -35.67
C SER A 476 14.33 40.91 -36.22
N PHE A 477 14.30 41.99 -35.43
CA PHE A 477 13.92 43.32 -35.91
C PHE A 477 14.98 43.95 -36.83
N LYS A 478 16.27 43.85 -36.54
CA LYS A 478 17.32 44.41 -37.42
C LYS A 478 17.41 43.70 -38.77
N ASP A 479 17.32 42.38 -38.77
CA ASP A 479 17.39 41.54 -39.98
C ASP A 479 16.16 41.73 -40.88
N LEU A 480 14.96 41.94 -40.31
CA LEU A 480 13.73 42.23 -41.07
C LEU A 480 13.73 43.62 -41.74
N TYR A 481 14.49 44.58 -41.23
CA TYR A 481 14.52 45.97 -41.73
C TYR A 481 15.87 46.37 -42.35
N GLY A 482 16.80 45.43 -42.55
CA GLY A 482 18.09 45.70 -43.21
C GLY A 482 18.97 46.71 -42.47
N LEU A 483 18.80 46.85 -41.16
CA LEU A 483 19.60 47.75 -40.32
C LEU A 483 20.81 46.97 -39.77
N GLY A 484 21.70 46.59 -40.68
CA GLY A 484 22.99 45.94 -40.42
C GLY A 484 24.14 46.93 -40.47
#